data_AF-A0A1H8U6X3-F1
#
_entry.id   AF-A0A1H8U6X3-F1
#
_cell.length_a   1.000
_cell.length_b   1.000
_cell.length_c   1.000
_cell.angle_alpha   90.00
_cell.angle_beta   90.00
_cell.angle_gamma   90.00
#
_symmetry.space_group_name_H-M   'P 1'
#
loop_
_entity.id
_entity.type
_entity.pdbx_description
1 polymer ?
#
loop_
_entity_poly.entity_id
_entity_poly.type
_entity_poly.pdbx_seq_one_letter_code
_entity_poly.pdbx_strand_id
1 'polypeptide(L)' 'MKKFGIIVAILGIALFITSNFFYKKTSNAVDSSGSKEIVTGPNGSWTFKLPVFAGGALFVIGLIFFAASRTDNQHHDHLI' A
#
# COMPACT_ATOMS: atom_id res chain seq x y z
N MET A 1 19.03 2.39 -9.15
CA MET A 1 17.60 2.60 -8.78
C MET A 1 16.78 1.30 -8.65
N LYS A 2 17.05 0.27 -9.48
CA LYS A 2 16.27 -0.98 -9.55
C LYS A 2 16.08 -1.72 -8.22
N LYS A 3 17.16 -1.95 -7.46
CA LYS A 3 17.12 -2.66 -6.17
C LYS A 3 16.26 -1.92 -5.13
N PHE A 4 16.37 -0.59 -5.09
CA PHE A 4 15.57 0.25 -4.20
C PHE A 4 14.07 0.17 -4.51
N GLY A 5 13.69 0.29 -5.79
CA GLY A 5 12.28 0.16 -6.20
C GLY A 5 11.67 -1.19 -5.84
N ILE A 6 12.43 -2.28 -6.02
CA ILE A 6 11.99 -3.64 -5.62
C ILE A 6 11.76 -3.72 -4.11
N ILE A 7 12.70 -3.23 -3.30
CA ILE A 7 12.58 -3.25 -1.83
C ILE A 7 11.35 -2.46 -1.37
N VAL A 8 11.15 -1.25 -1.91
CA VAL A 8 10.01 -0.39 -1.58
C VAL A 8 8.69 -1.05 -1.98
N ALA A 9 8.64 -1.70 -3.15
CA ALA A 9 7.46 -2.45 -3.58
C ALA A 9 7.14 -3.62 -2.63
N ILE A 10 8.15 -4.40 -2.23
CA ILE A 10 7.98 -5.52 -1.29
C ILE A 10 7.49 -5.02 0.09
N LEU A 11 8.05 -3.92 0.60
CA LEU A 11 7.60 -3.32 1.85
C LEU A 11 6.17 -2.79 1.75
N GLY A 12 5.83 -2.14 0.62
CA GLY A 12 4.48 -1.66 0.36
C GLY A 12 3.45 -2.78 0.34
N ILE A 13 3.71 -3.87 -0.40
CA ILE A 13 2.77 -4.99 -0.48
C ILE A 13 2.66 -5.75 0.84
N ALA A 14 3.77 -5.93 1.57
CA ALA A 14 3.77 -6.55 2.89
C ALA A 14 2.92 -5.72 3.88
N LEU A 15 3.10 -4.40 3.90
CA LEU A 15 2.32 -3.50 4.74
C LEU A 15 0.85 -3.48 4.34
N PHE A 16 0.53 -3.46 3.04
CA PHE A 16 -0.84 -3.49 2.53
C PHE A 16 -1.59 -4.75 2.95
N ILE A 17 -0.97 -5.92 2.78
CA ILE A 17 -1.55 -7.22 3.14
C ILE A 17 -1.72 -7.30 4.65
N THR A 18 -0.64 -7.09 5.40
CA THR A 18 -0.62 -7.23 6.85
C THR A 18 -1.64 -6.31 7.51
N SER A 19 -1.72 -5.06 7.06
CA SER A 19 -2.70 -4.09 7.57
C SER A 19 -4.14 -4.53 7.30
N ASN A 20 -4.44 -5.09 6.12
CA ASN A 20 -5.77 -5.61 5.83
C ASN A 20 -6.14 -6.83 6.71
N PHE A 21 -5.17 -7.64 7.14
CA PHE A 21 -5.43 -8.73 8.08
C PHE A 21 -5.73 -8.24 9.51
N PHE A 22 -5.06 -7.17 9.96
CA PHE A 22 -5.29 -6.60 11.30
C PHE A 22 -6.55 -5.75 11.41
N TYR A 23 -7.04 -5.20 10.29
CA TYR A 23 -8.29 -4.44 10.26
C TYR A 23 -9.51 -5.33 10.09
N LYS A 24 -10.28 -5.50 11.16
CA LYS A 24 -11.59 -6.16 11.11
C LYS A 24 -12.66 -5.14 10.72
N LYS A 25 -13.63 -5.57 9.92
CA LYS A 25 -14.86 -4.82 9.69
C LYS A 25 -15.80 -5.09 10.88
N THR A 26 -16.18 -4.06 11.63
CA THR A 26 -17.29 -4.19 12.58
C THR A 26 -18.55 -3.60 11.97
N SER A 27 -19.66 -4.34 12.04
CA SER A 27 -20.98 -3.81 11.68
C SER A 27 -21.56 -3.16 12.91
N ASN A 28 -21.57 -1.84 12.97
CA ASN A 28 -22.18 -1.11 14.08
C ASN A 28 -23.69 -0.97 13.85
N ALA A 29 -24.50 -1.39 14.82
CA ALA A 29 -25.97 -1.29 14.76
C ALA A 29 -26.50 0.16 14.87
N VAL A 30 -25.63 1.13 15.19
CA VAL A 30 -25.99 2.54 15.44
C VAL A 30 -25.87 3.42 14.19
N ASP A 31 -25.42 2.87 13.06
CA ASP A 31 -25.21 3.63 11.82
C ASP A 31 -26.48 3.65 10.93
N SER A 32 -27.56 4.21 11.48
CA SER A 32 -28.87 4.36 10.83
C SER A 32 -28.90 5.41 9.70
N SER A 33 -27.75 5.83 9.15
CA SER A 33 -27.68 6.89 8.13
C SER A 33 -26.84 6.57 6.89
N GLY A 34 -26.45 5.31 6.70
CA GLY A 34 -25.82 4.87 5.44
C GLY A 34 -24.31 5.15 5.33
N SER A 35 -23.65 5.49 6.44
CA SER A 35 -22.20 5.71 6.47
C SER A 35 -21.43 4.39 6.64
N LYS A 36 -21.24 3.72 5.50
CA LYS A 36 -20.15 2.82 5.11
C LYS A 36 -19.19 2.36 6.22
N GLU A 37 -19.30 1.08 6.59
CA GLU A 37 -18.26 0.23 7.20
C GLU A 37 -17.13 0.96 7.96
N ILE A 38 -17.36 1.27 9.23
CA ILE A 38 -16.31 1.77 10.11
C ILE A 38 -15.29 0.66 10.36
N VAL A 39 -14.03 0.96 10.07
CA VAL A 39 -12.92 0.02 10.23
C VAL A 39 -12.43 0.10 11.66
N THR A 40 -12.34 -1.06 12.30
CA THR A 40 -12.03 -1.16 13.72
C THR A 40 -10.67 -1.81 13.90
N GLY A 41 -9.81 -1.17 14.69
CA GLY A 41 -8.56 -1.79 15.10
C GLY A 41 -8.79 -3.04 15.97
N PRO A 42 -7.74 -3.83 16.24
CA PRO A 42 -7.84 -5.03 17.08
C PRO A 42 -8.45 -4.78 18.47
N ASN A 43 -8.36 -3.55 18.97
CA ASN A 43 -8.85 -3.13 20.28
C ASN A 43 -10.24 -2.46 20.25
N GLY A 44 -10.99 -2.55 19.15
CA GLY A 44 -12.30 -1.90 19.06
C GLY A 44 -12.26 -0.39 18.75
N SER A 45 -11.06 0.20 18.66
CA SER A 45 -10.89 1.63 18.38
C SER A 45 -11.18 1.96 16.92
N TRP A 46 -11.90 3.05 16.70
CA TRP A 46 -12.11 3.64 15.38
C TRP A 46 -10.78 4.08 14.80
N THR A 47 -10.49 3.68 13.57
CA THR A 47 -9.22 4.02 12.94
C THR A 47 -9.34 4.04 11.43
N PHE A 48 -8.66 5.01 10.82
CA PHE A 48 -8.51 5.07 9.38
C PHE A 48 -7.56 3.97 8.92
N LYS A 49 -7.82 3.34 7.78
CA LYS A 49 -6.93 2.36 7.13
C LYS A 49 -5.64 2.99 6.59
N LEU A 50 -5.02 3.92 7.32
CA LEU A 50 -3.80 4.64 6.92
C LEU A 50 -2.65 3.69 6.59
N PRO A 51 -2.39 2.61 7.36
CA PRO A 51 -1.36 1.63 7.00
C PRO A 51 -1.67 0.86 5.71
N VAL A 52 -2.94 0.57 5.41
CA VAL A 52 -3.35 -0.02 4.12
C VAL A 52 -3.09 0.98 2.98
N PHE A 53 -3.51 2.23 3.16
CA PHE A 53 -3.28 3.28 2.17
C PHE A 53 -1.79 3.53 1.92
N ALA A 54 -0.99 3.66 2.98
CA ALA A 54 0.45 3.83 2.91
C ALA A 54 1.13 2.63 2.24
N GLY A 55 0.69 1.39 2.55
CA GLY A 55 1.18 0.19 1.88
C GLY A 55 0.90 0.19 0.38
N GLY A 56 -0.32 0.55 -0.02
CA GLY A 56 -0.68 0.69 -1.43
C GLY A 56 0.13 1.77 -2.15
N ALA A 57 0.30 2.94 -1.54
CA ALA A 57 1.09 4.04 -2.09
C ALA A 57 2.57 3.65 -2.25
N LEU A 58 3.17 3.03 -1.24
CA LEU A 58 4.55 2.54 -1.30
C LEU A 58 4.74 1.47 -2.38
N PHE A 59 3.76 0.57 -2.55
CA PHE A 59 3.80 -0.43 -3.61
C PHE A 59 3.88 0.22 -4.99
N VAL A 60 3.00 1.20 -5.27
CA VAL A 60 2.99 1.93 -6.55
C VAL A 60 4.27 2.74 -6.76
N ILE A 61 4.76 3.42 -5.73
CA ILE A 61 6.02 4.18 -5.79
C ILE A 61 7.20 3.24 -6.10
N GLY A 62 7.26 2.07 -5.46
CA GLY A 62 8.28 1.05 -5.75
C GLY A 62 8.25 0.57 -7.20
N LEU A 63 7.06 0.37 -7.77
CA LEU A 63 6.89 0.02 -9.19
C LEU A 63 7.36 1.14 -10.12
N ILE A 64 7.08 2.41 -9.80
CA ILE A 64 7.57 3.57 -10.58
C ILE A 64 9.09 3.60 -10.59
N PHE A 65 9.75 3.45 -9.43
CA PHE A 65 11.21 3.40 -9.36
C PHE A 65 11.79 2.20 -10.11
N PHE A 66 11.11 1.05 -10.08
CA PHE A 66 11.52 -0.12 -10.84
C PHE A 66 11.40 0.12 -12.36
N ALA A 67 10.29 0.69 -12.82
CA ALA A 67 10.07 1.01 -14.23
C ALA A 67 11.08 2.05 -14.74
N ALA A 68 11.26 3.15 -14.01
CA ALA A 68 12.25 4.18 -14.32
C ALA A 68 13.67 3.60 -14.43
N SER A 69 14.02 2.65 -13.56
CA SER A 69 15.33 2.00 -13.62
C SER A 69 15.55 1.10 -14.84
N ARG A 70 14.49 0.64 -15.51
CA ARG A 70 14.61 -0.10 -16.77
C ARG A 70 14.83 0.84 -17.95
N THR A 71 14.15 1.98 -17.95
CA THR A 71 14.32 3.02 -18.99
C THR A 71 15.73 3.58 -18.99
N ASP A 72 16.30 3.83 -17.81
CA ASP A 72 17.69 4.31 -17.64
C ASP A 72 18.71 3.31 -18.20
N ASN A 73 18.56 2.02 -17.88
CA ASN A 73 19.44 0.97 -18.41
C ASN A 73 19.35 0.79 -19.93
N GLN A 74 18.15 0.95 -20.51
CA GLN A 74 18.01 0.88 -21.97
C GLN A 74 18.76 2.04 -22.62
N HIS A 75 18.66 3.25 -22.07
CA HIS A 75 19.25 4.46 -22.65
C HIS A 75 20.78 4.41 -22.81
N HIS A 76 21.46 3.61 -21.98
CA HIS A 76 22.90 3.36 -22.07
C HIS A 76 23.30 2.33 -23.13
N ASP A 77 22.42 1.37 -23.47
CA ASP A 77 22.70 0.35 -24.48
C ASP A 77 22.61 0.90 -25.91
N HIS A 78 21.98 2.06 -26.12
CA HIS A 78 21.83 2.69 -27.44
C HIS A 78 23.01 3.58 -27.86
N LEU A 79 23.99 3.79 -26.97
CA LEU A 79 25.11 4.70 -27.16
C LEU A 79 26.45 3.99 -27.36
N ILE A 80 26.43 2.69 -27.69
CA ILE A 80 27.61 1.87 -28.01
C ILE A 80 27.51 1.40 -29.46
#